data_AF-A0A2V7Z8L3-F1
#
_entry.id   AF-A0A2V7Z8L3-F1
#
_cell.length_a   1.000
_cell.length_b   1.000
_cell.length_c   1.000
_cell.angle_alpha   90.00
_cell.angle_beta   90.00
_cell.angle_gamma   90.00
#
_symmetry.space_group_name_H-M   'P 1'
#
loop_
_entity.id
_entity.type
_entity.pdbx_description
1 polymer ?
#
loop_
_entity_poly.entity_id
_entity_poly.type
_entity_poly.pdbx_seq_one_letter_code
_entity_poly.pdbx_strand_id
1 'polypeptide(L)'
;GVKLPTTTTYVNGKITIREYFTLRHHFRPEDLFEYGMQPQFLSRFDNAVILEDLTSGTLARIFKEPAEGVLQTSQNFFQKYNIQLEITDDAVQKIADEASKSSRIGARALKSVYGRIIKPFEFDPFSREEVKPLNGDGGPFRLVIDDKLVSEALKPAV
;
A
#
# COMPACT_ATOMS: atom_id res chain seq x y z
N GLY A 1 18.63 -11.20 -30.45
CA GLY A 1 17.50 -11.54 -29.55
C GLY A 1 17.81 -10.99 -28.18
N VAL A 2 16.88 -10.23 -27.59
CA VAL A 2 17.02 -9.72 -26.22
C VAL A 2 16.91 -10.92 -25.27
N LYS A 3 17.92 -11.14 -24.41
CA LYS A 3 17.83 -12.16 -23.34
C LYS A 3 16.96 -11.59 -22.22
N LEU A 4 15.79 -12.19 -22.03
CA LEU A 4 14.90 -11.82 -20.93
C LEU A 4 15.39 -12.45 -19.62
N PRO A 5 15.29 -11.75 -18.48
CA PRO A 5 15.56 -12.36 -17.18
C PRO A 5 14.59 -13.53 -16.94
N THR A 6 15.15 -14.63 -16.43
CA THR A 6 14.43 -15.90 -16.27
C THR A 6 14.46 -16.36 -14.83
N THR A 7 13.30 -16.65 -14.25
CA THR A 7 13.20 -17.30 -12.94
C THR A 7 12.86 -18.77 -13.12
N THR A 8 13.67 -19.65 -12.52
CA THR A 8 13.42 -21.09 -12.48
C THR A 8 12.84 -21.45 -11.12
N THR A 9 11.62 -21.96 -11.08
CA THR A 9 11.00 -22.43 -9.83
C THR A 9 10.75 -23.93 -9.94
N TYR A 10 11.22 -24.67 -8.92
CA TYR A 10 10.96 -26.10 -8.76
C TYR A 10 9.75 -26.27 -7.85
N VAL A 11 8.63 -26.74 -8.42
CA VAL A 11 7.42 -27.05 -7.63
C VAL A 11 6.97 -28.45 -8.03
N ASN A 12 6.92 -29.37 -7.06
CA ASN A 12 6.42 -30.74 -7.20
C ASN A 12 7.01 -31.51 -8.40
N GLY A 13 8.32 -31.44 -8.61
CA GLY A 13 9.02 -32.17 -9.68
C GLY A 13 8.84 -31.56 -11.09
N LYS A 14 8.14 -30.42 -11.22
CA LYS A 14 8.00 -29.68 -12.48
C LYS A 14 8.90 -28.44 -12.46
N ILE A 15 9.74 -28.32 -13.48
CA ILE A 15 10.54 -27.10 -13.73
C ILE A 15 9.64 -26.11 -14.45
N THR A 16 9.33 -24.99 -13.81
CA THR A 16 8.65 -23.88 -14.49
C THR A 16 9.67 -22.78 -14.73
N ILE A 17 9.92 -22.51 -16.01
CA ILE A 17 10.75 -21.41 -16.47
C ILE A 17 9.80 -20.27 -16.82
N ARG A 18 9.95 -19.11 -16.17
CA ARG A 18 9.20 -17.90 -16.51
C ARG A 18 10.14 -16.80 -16.94
N GLU A 19 9.93 -16.30 -18.14
CA GLU A 19 10.59 -15.10 -18.66
C GLU A 19 9.67 -13.91 -18.48
N TYR A 20 10.20 -12.83 -17.91
CA TYR A 20 9.43 -11.61 -17.68
C TYR A 20 10.08 -10.45 -18.40
N PHE A 21 9.30 -9.73 -19.19
CA PHE A 21 9.71 -8.46 -19.77
C PHE A 21 9.54 -7.35 -18.74
N THR A 22 10.61 -6.59 -18.48
CA THR A 22 10.57 -5.40 -17.61
C THR A 22 10.96 -4.18 -18.41
N LEU A 23 10.14 -3.13 -18.37
CA LEU A 23 10.43 -1.88 -19.08
C LEU A 23 11.78 -1.29 -18.69
N ARG A 24 12.17 -1.35 -17.42
CA ARG A 24 13.47 -0.79 -16.96
C ARG A 24 14.68 -1.29 -17.75
N HIS A 25 14.68 -2.57 -18.13
CA HIS A 25 15.84 -3.19 -18.76
C HIS A 25 15.80 -3.14 -20.28
N HIS A 26 14.65 -2.80 -20.87
CA HIS A 26 14.41 -2.95 -22.30
C HIS A 26 13.82 -1.72 -22.98
N PHE A 27 13.42 -0.70 -22.21
CA PHE A 27 12.92 0.56 -22.74
C PHE A 27 13.98 1.27 -23.57
N ARG A 28 13.56 1.73 -24.74
CA ARG A 28 14.34 2.58 -25.62
C ARG A 28 13.54 3.83 -25.98
N PRO A 29 14.18 5.00 -26.15
CA PRO A 29 13.48 6.22 -26.57
C PRO A 29 12.69 6.03 -27.87
N GLU A 30 13.18 5.18 -28.79
CA GLU A 30 12.52 4.90 -30.06
C GLU A 30 11.16 4.21 -29.89
N ASP A 31 10.97 3.48 -28.79
CA ASP A 31 9.68 2.85 -28.47
C ASP A 31 8.58 3.90 -28.28
N LEU A 32 8.93 5.12 -27.87
CA LEU A 32 7.98 6.23 -27.76
C LEU A 32 7.55 6.77 -29.12
N PHE A 33 8.41 6.70 -30.15
CA PHE A 33 8.03 7.09 -31.52
C PHE A 33 6.98 6.13 -32.08
N GLU A 34 7.21 4.83 -31.92
CA GLU A 34 6.26 3.77 -32.30
C GLU A 34 4.95 3.89 -31.51
N TYR A 35 5.01 4.36 -30.27
CA TYR A 35 3.83 4.67 -29.45
C TYR A 35 3.08 5.94 -29.88
N GLY A 36 3.61 6.69 -30.86
CA GLY A 36 2.95 7.87 -31.46
C GLY A 36 3.41 9.23 -30.92
N MET A 37 4.48 9.27 -30.12
CA MET A 37 5.06 10.53 -29.67
C MET A 37 5.87 11.19 -30.79
N GLN A 38 5.69 12.50 -30.98
CA GLN A 38 6.39 13.24 -32.03
C GLN A 38 7.87 13.46 -31.69
N PRO A 39 8.81 13.28 -32.65
CA PRO A 39 10.25 13.46 -32.40
C PRO A 39 10.63 14.84 -31.84
N GLN A 40 9.97 15.90 -32.30
CA GLN A 40 10.23 17.28 -31.86
C GLN A 40 9.79 17.54 -30.41
N PHE A 41 8.87 16.73 -29.89
CA PHE A 41 8.45 16.79 -28.50
C PHE A 41 9.44 16.03 -27.62
N LEU A 42 9.84 14.82 -28.04
CA LEU A 42 10.78 13.99 -27.30
C LEU A 42 12.19 14.57 -27.23
N SER A 43 12.60 15.35 -28.24
CA SER A 43 13.89 16.06 -28.22
C SER A 43 14.02 17.12 -27.12
N ARG A 44 12.94 17.44 -26.39
CA ARG A 44 12.96 18.37 -25.25
C ARG A 44 13.17 17.68 -23.90
N PHE A 45 13.31 16.35 -23.90
CA PHE A 45 13.47 15.54 -22.70
C PHE A 45 14.75 14.73 -22.80
N ASP A 46 15.72 15.06 -21.95
CA ASP A 46 17.02 14.37 -21.93
C ASP A 46 17.02 13.11 -21.05
N ASN A 47 15.96 12.90 -20.27
CA ASN A 47 15.90 11.84 -19.26
C ASN A 47 14.54 11.13 -19.26
N ALA A 48 14.57 9.83 -19.00
CA ALA A 48 13.40 9.01 -18.73
C ALA A 48 13.57 8.27 -17.40
N VAL A 49 12.51 8.22 -16.59
CA VAL A 49 12.48 7.50 -15.32
C VAL A 49 11.40 6.43 -15.40
N ILE A 50 11.78 5.19 -15.10
CA ILE A 50 10.87 4.04 -15.13
C ILE A 50 10.58 3.61 -13.70
N LEU A 51 9.30 3.73 -13.34
CA LEU A 51 8.81 3.36 -12.02
C LEU A 51 8.57 1.84 -11.95
N GLU A 52 8.78 1.29 -10.77
CA GLU A 52 8.48 -0.09 -10.43
C GLU A 52 7.02 -0.25 -10.02
N ASP A 53 6.48 -1.45 -10.21
CA ASP A 53 5.18 -1.80 -9.67
C ASP A 53 5.22 -1.78 -8.14
N LEU A 54 4.10 -1.34 -7.54
CA LEU A 54 3.96 -1.30 -6.09
C LEU A 54 3.68 -2.70 -5.55
N THR A 55 4.73 -3.33 -5.02
CA THR A 55 4.59 -4.60 -4.29
C THR A 55 3.90 -4.38 -2.94
N SER A 56 3.36 -5.44 -2.34
CA SER A 56 2.82 -5.36 -0.98
C SER A 56 3.86 -4.84 0.02
N GLY A 57 5.12 -5.31 -0.05
CA GLY A 57 6.20 -4.78 0.80
C GLY A 57 6.44 -3.29 0.61
N THR A 58 6.42 -2.81 -0.65
CA THR A 58 6.53 -1.37 -0.95
C THR A 58 5.35 -0.59 -0.37
N LEU A 59 4.14 -1.12 -0.45
CA LEU A 59 2.94 -0.50 0.08
C LEU A 59 2.94 -0.45 1.62
N ALA A 60 3.37 -1.51 2.29
CA ALA A 60 3.55 -1.54 3.74
C ALA A 60 4.53 -0.46 4.21
N ARG A 61 5.63 -0.31 3.47
CA ARG A 61 6.63 0.75 3.69
C ARG A 61 6.04 2.15 3.52
N ILE A 62 5.34 2.39 2.42
CA ILE A 62 4.63 3.65 2.13
C ILE A 62 3.57 3.96 3.21
N PHE A 63 2.96 2.94 3.79
CA PHE A 63 1.96 3.13 4.84
C PHE A 63 2.58 3.60 6.16
N LYS A 64 3.77 3.10 6.52
CA LYS A 64 4.43 3.34 7.81
C LYS A 64 5.41 4.50 7.86
N GLU A 65 6.26 4.64 6.84
CA GLU A 65 7.46 5.50 6.92
C GLU A 65 7.22 7.00 6.63
N PRO A 66 6.36 7.41 5.69
CA PRO A 66 6.24 8.81 5.34
C PRO A 66 5.68 9.65 6.50
N ALA A 67 6.39 10.73 6.85
CA ALA A 67 5.96 11.68 7.88
C ALA A 67 4.59 12.31 7.57
N GLU A 68 4.28 12.53 6.30
CA GLU A 68 2.98 13.04 5.84
C GLU A 68 2.09 11.91 5.28
N GLY A 69 2.26 10.69 5.82
CA GLY A 69 1.51 9.50 5.45
C GLY A 69 0.10 9.46 6.04
N VAL A 70 -0.71 8.51 5.54
CA VAL A 70 -2.11 8.34 6.00
C VAL A 70 -2.18 7.87 7.46
N LEU A 71 -1.25 7.02 7.90
CA LEU A 71 -1.18 6.56 9.28
C LEU A 71 -0.87 7.72 10.24
N GLN A 72 0.18 8.50 9.95
CA GLN A 72 0.57 9.65 10.77
C GLN A 72 -0.57 10.69 10.84
N THR A 73 -1.28 10.91 9.74
CA THR A 73 -2.44 11.81 9.70
C THR A 73 -3.54 11.34 10.66
N SER A 74 -3.89 10.05 10.66
CA SER A 74 -4.86 9.50 11.62
C SER A 74 -4.32 9.56 13.06
N GLN A 75 -3.05 9.24 13.30
CA GLN A 75 -2.46 9.36 14.64
C GLN A 75 -2.58 10.79 15.18
N ASN A 76 -2.25 11.79 14.36
CA ASN A 76 -2.42 13.20 14.72
C ASN A 76 -3.89 13.58 14.95
N PHE A 77 -4.83 12.98 14.22
CA PHE A 77 -6.26 13.15 14.45
C PHE A 77 -6.68 12.60 15.83
N PHE A 78 -6.33 11.35 16.15
CA PHE A 78 -6.70 10.69 17.41
C PHE A 78 -6.02 11.33 18.63
N GLN A 79 -4.81 11.86 18.49
CA GLN A 79 -4.14 12.61 19.56
C GLN A 79 -4.94 13.80 20.06
N LYS A 80 -5.73 14.47 19.20
CA LYS A 80 -6.62 15.59 19.60
C LYS A 80 -7.73 15.15 20.55
N TYR A 81 -8.06 13.86 20.54
CA TYR A 81 -9.04 13.22 21.42
C TYR A 81 -8.37 12.44 22.55
N ASN A 82 -7.07 12.64 22.79
CA ASN A 82 -6.28 11.93 23.79
C ASN A 82 -6.29 10.40 23.60
N ILE A 83 -6.38 9.95 22.33
CA ILE A 83 -6.33 8.54 21.93
C ILE A 83 -4.97 8.25 21.28
N GLN A 84 -4.26 7.26 21.82
CA GLN A 84 -3.05 6.71 21.23
C GLN A 84 -3.44 5.64 20.20
N LEU A 85 -3.29 5.97 18.91
CA LEU A 85 -3.49 5.03 17.81
C LEU A 85 -2.20 4.24 17.52
N GLU A 86 -2.29 2.92 17.63
CA GLU A 86 -1.25 1.98 17.26
C GLU A 86 -1.76 1.01 16.21
N ILE A 87 -0.85 0.55 15.35
CA ILE A 87 -1.14 -0.48 14.36
C ILE A 87 -0.06 -1.56 14.42
N THR A 88 -0.50 -2.82 14.45
CA THR A 88 0.42 -3.97 14.49
C THR A 88 1.07 -4.20 13.12
N ASP A 89 2.23 -4.83 13.11
CA ASP A 89 2.96 -5.14 11.87
C ASP A 89 2.14 -6.06 10.94
N ASP A 90 1.45 -7.05 11.51
CA ASP A 90 0.57 -7.95 10.76
C ASP A 90 -0.61 -7.20 10.14
N ALA A 91 -1.21 -6.25 10.86
CA ALA A 91 -2.27 -5.39 10.34
C ALA A 91 -1.78 -4.53 9.15
N VAL A 92 -0.57 -3.95 9.26
CA VAL A 92 0.02 -3.20 8.14
C VAL A 92 0.23 -4.10 6.94
N GLN A 93 0.76 -5.31 7.14
CA GLN A 93 0.99 -6.25 6.06
C GLN A 93 -0.32 -6.64 5.36
N LYS A 94 -1.39 -6.90 6.13
CA LYS A 94 -2.72 -7.19 5.55
C LYS A 94 -3.32 -6.03 4.76
N ILE A 95 -3.20 -4.80 5.27
CA ILE A 95 -3.66 -3.60 4.56
C ILE A 95 -2.91 -3.47 3.23
N ALA A 96 -1.59 -3.71 3.24
CA ALA A 96 -0.76 -3.65 2.06
C ALA A 96 -1.08 -4.77 1.05
N ASP A 97 -1.29 -6.00 1.54
CA ASP A 97 -1.69 -7.15 0.71
C ASP A 97 -3.03 -6.88 0.04
N GLU A 98 -4.03 -6.39 0.77
CA GLU A 98 -5.33 -6.04 0.20
C GLU A 98 -5.22 -4.91 -0.82
N ALA A 99 -4.47 -3.85 -0.51
CA ALA A 99 -4.25 -2.73 -1.43
C ALA A 99 -3.54 -3.18 -2.72
N SER A 100 -2.61 -4.13 -2.63
CA SER A 100 -1.87 -4.66 -3.78
C SER A 100 -2.76 -5.38 -4.81
N LYS A 101 -3.92 -5.91 -4.38
CA LYS A 101 -4.90 -6.54 -5.30
C LYS A 101 -5.50 -5.54 -6.28
N SER A 102 -5.49 -4.24 -5.94
CA SER A 102 -6.03 -3.15 -6.76
C SER A 102 -4.93 -2.41 -7.54
N SER A 103 -4.13 -3.16 -8.30
CA SER A 103 -2.91 -2.67 -8.99
C SER A 103 -3.09 -1.41 -9.83
N ARG A 104 -4.27 -1.20 -10.44
CA ARG A 104 -4.55 0.00 -11.27
C ARG A 104 -4.56 1.32 -10.52
N ILE A 105 -4.75 1.30 -9.21
CA ILE A 105 -4.95 2.51 -8.38
C ILE A 105 -3.64 2.89 -7.65
N GLY A 106 -2.68 1.95 -7.54
CA GLY A 106 -1.39 2.15 -6.88
C GLY A 106 -1.53 2.52 -5.40
N ALA A 107 -0.67 3.42 -4.90
CA ALA A 107 -0.66 3.85 -3.49
C ALA A 107 -1.98 4.50 -3.02
N ARG A 108 -2.85 4.96 -3.94
CA ARG A 108 -4.19 5.45 -3.58
C ARG A 108 -5.09 4.33 -3.03
N ALA A 109 -4.82 3.06 -3.37
CA ALA A 109 -5.53 1.91 -2.85
C ALA A 109 -5.33 1.79 -1.33
N LEU A 110 -4.13 2.12 -0.81
CA LEU A 110 -3.87 2.12 0.64
C LEU A 110 -4.84 3.03 1.39
N LYS A 111 -5.04 4.25 0.91
CA LYS A 111 -5.98 5.20 1.54
C LYS A 111 -7.42 4.70 1.53
N SER A 112 -7.82 3.98 0.46
CA SER A 112 -9.15 3.39 0.36
C SER A 112 -9.33 2.21 1.33
N VAL A 113 -8.40 1.26 1.34
CA VAL A 113 -8.42 0.08 2.22
C VAL A 113 -8.36 0.52 3.68
N TYR A 114 -7.38 1.35 4.04
CA TYR A 114 -7.26 1.89 5.39
C TYR A 114 -8.47 2.72 5.80
N GLY A 115 -9.03 3.50 4.88
CA GLY A 115 -10.25 4.28 5.11
C GLY A 115 -11.44 3.43 5.54
N ARG A 116 -11.60 2.20 5.04
CA ARG A 116 -12.66 1.28 5.49
C ARG A 116 -12.49 0.86 6.95
N ILE A 117 -11.27 0.85 7.44
CA ILE A 117 -10.91 0.42 8.78
C ILE A 117 -11.01 1.60 9.75
N ILE A 118 -10.42 2.75 9.41
CA ILE A 118 -10.25 3.85 10.35
C ILE A 118 -11.48 4.76 10.48
N LYS A 119 -12.23 4.99 9.39
CA LYS A 119 -13.36 5.93 9.38
C LYS A 119 -14.43 5.66 10.44
N PRO A 120 -14.81 4.40 10.73
CA PRO A 120 -15.75 4.10 11.82
C PRO A 120 -15.29 4.63 13.19
N PHE A 121 -13.98 4.69 13.42
CA PHE A 121 -13.37 5.23 14.64
C PHE A 121 -13.19 6.76 14.57
N GLU A 122 -12.98 7.32 13.38
CA GLU A 122 -12.90 8.78 13.20
C GLU A 122 -14.27 9.47 13.35
N PHE A 123 -15.36 8.77 13.00
CA PHE A 123 -16.72 9.31 13.11
C PHE A 123 -17.16 9.46 14.57
N ASP A 124 -17.00 8.41 15.37
CA ASP A 124 -17.34 8.41 16.79
C ASP A 124 -16.42 7.40 17.52
N PRO A 125 -15.28 7.85 18.03
CA PRO A 125 -14.29 6.96 18.64
C PRO A 125 -14.76 6.36 19.96
N PHE A 126 -15.52 7.11 20.76
CA PHE A 126 -15.88 6.68 22.13
C PHE A 126 -17.09 5.74 22.18
N SER A 127 -17.81 5.55 21.07
CA SER A 127 -18.84 4.51 20.97
C SER A 127 -18.31 3.13 20.57
N ARG A 128 -16.98 2.99 20.38
CA ARG A 128 -16.31 1.78 19.93
C ARG A 128 -15.64 1.07 21.10
N GLU A 129 -15.92 -0.23 21.27
CA GLU A 129 -15.36 -1.05 22.35
C GLU A 129 -13.84 -1.27 22.21
N GLU A 130 -13.30 -1.09 21.01
CA GLU A 130 -11.88 -1.20 20.70
C GLU A 130 -11.07 -0.02 21.28
N VAL A 131 -11.71 1.10 21.57
CA VAL A 131 -11.08 2.27 22.22
C VAL A 131 -11.15 2.08 23.73
N LYS A 132 -10.00 1.78 24.33
CA LYS A 132 -9.90 1.41 25.76
C LYS A 132 -9.14 2.46 26.56
N PRO A 133 -9.52 2.73 27.82
CA PRO A 133 -8.72 3.56 28.70
C PRO A 133 -7.38 2.88 29.03
N LEU A 134 -6.29 3.64 29.05
CA LEU A 134 -4.97 3.17 29.48
C LEU A 134 -4.87 3.03 31.00
N ASN A 135 -5.47 3.96 31.76
CA ASN A 135 -5.39 4.04 33.22
C ASN A 135 -6.74 4.46 33.82
N GLY A 136 -7.68 3.53 33.98
CA GLY A 136 -8.99 3.78 34.62
C GLY A 136 -9.93 4.73 33.85
N ASP A 137 -11.06 5.06 34.46
CA ASP A 137 -12.07 5.92 33.85
C ASP A 137 -11.58 7.38 33.74
N GLY A 138 -11.49 7.90 32.51
CA GLY A 138 -11.12 9.30 32.22
C GLY A 138 -9.64 9.56 31.87
N GLY A 139 -8.81 8.52 31.76
CA GLY A 139 -7.40 8.62 31.33
C GLY A 139 -7.18 8.70 29.81
N PRO A 140 -5.93 8.77 29.32
CA PRO A 140 -5.65 8.65 27.89
C PRO A 140 -6.15 7.30 27.38
N PHE A 141 -6.69 7.30 26.17
CA PHE A 141 -7.27 6.12 25.54
C PHE A 141 -6.27 5.48 24.57
N ARG A 142 -6.48 4.23 24.23
CA ARG A 142 -5.69 3.49 23.24
C ARG A 142 -6.62 2.82 22.24
N LEU A 143 -6.27 2.95 20.97
CA LEU A 143 -6.87 2.21 19.86
C LEU A 143 -5.76 1.40 19.19
N VAL A 144 -5.88 0.07 19.20
CA VAL A 144 -4.93 -0.82 18.53
C VAL A 144 -5.61 -1.45 17.32
N ILE A 145 -5.09 -1.15 16.12
CA ILE A 145 -5.49 -1.82 14.88
C ILE A 145 -4.65 -3.08 14.74
N ASP A 146 -5.27 -4.21 15.07
CA ASP A 146 -4.66 -5.53 14.96
C ASP A 146 -5.15 -6.30 13.72
N ASP A 147 -4.52 -7.45 13.49
CA ASP A 147 -4.85 -8.37 12.39
C ASP A 147 -6.34 -8.74 12.33
N LYS A 148 -6.98 -8.92 13.49
CA LYS A 148 -8.39 -9.34 13.60
C LYS A 148 -9.31 -8.23 13.16
N LEU A 149 -9.11 -7.02 13.68
CA LEU A 149 -9.89 -5.83 13.34
C LEU A 149 -9.80 -5.54 11.84
N VAL A 150 -8.59 -5.60 11.26
CA VAL A 150 -8.40 -5.45 9.81
C VAL A 150 -9.19 -6.52 9.05
N SER A 151 -9.09 -7.79 9.47
CA SER A 151 -9.77 -8.89 8.80
C SER A 151 -11.29 -8.75 8.84
N GLU A 152 -11.85 -8.24 9.94
CA GLU A 152 -13.28 -7.99 10.10
C GLU A 152 -13.76 -6.83 9.23
N ALA A 153 -13.06 -5.70 9.24
CA ALA A 153 -13.40 -4.52 8.44
C ALA A 153 -13.30 -4.76 6.92
N LEU A 154 -12.44 -5.69 6.50
CA LEU A 154 -12.22 -6.01 5.10
C LEU A 154 -13.11 -7.13 4.56
N LYS A 155 -13.92 -7.80 5.39
CA LYS A 155 -14.90 -8.79 4.91
C LYS A 155 -15.78 -8.16 3.81
N PRO A 156 -16.05 -8.89 2.71
CA PRO A 156 -17.02 -8.43 1.73
C PRO A 156 -18.37 -8.27 2.43
N ALA A 157 -19.07 -7.17 2.15
CA ALA A 157 -20.45 -7.02 2.59
C ALA A 157 -21.26 -8.16 1.98
N VAL A 158 -21.91 -8.95 2.84
CA VAL A 158 -22.82 -10.04 2.46
C VAL A 158 -24.09 -9.44 1.86
#